data_AF-A0A979FY88-F1
#
_entry.id   AF-A0A979FY88-F1
#
_cell.length_a   1.000
_cell.length_b   1.000
_cell.length_c   1.000
_cell.angle_alpha   90.00
_cell.angle_beta   90.00
_cell.angle_gamma   90.00
#
_symmetry.space_group_name_H-M   'P 1'
#
loop_
_entity.id
_entity.type
_entity.pdbx_description
1 polymer ?
#
loop_
_entity_poly.entity_id
_entity_poly.type
_entity_poly.pdbx_seq_one_letter_code
_entity_poly.pdbx_strand_id
1 'polypeptide(L)'
;MASTITELCCLDLTVQLLPGQIDAGDSVAQNRKLVFTITLTIAPNLPQTLCVRITDADDPQVLLTSCVSAADYPGLKAAQGLLVDFQSFPQYLIQLLQSCQQQHGQLQPRMGVMLSGCGAVPGLLGETAGHPPQS
;
A
#
# COMPACT_ATOMS: atom_id res chain seq x y z
N MET A 1 -4.57 8.06 -31.14
CA MET A 1 -3.28 8.04 -30.42
C MET A 1 -3.49 7.13 -29.21
N ALA A 2 -2.76 6.02 -29.12
CA ALA A 2 -2.97 5.02 -28.09
C ALA A 2 -2.42 5.49 -26.73
N SER A 3 -3.13 5.19 -25.66
CA SER A 3 -2.64 5.35 -24.29
C SER A 3 -1.62 4.23 -24.01
N THR A 4 -0.42 4.58 -23.56
CA THR A 4 0.61 3.57 -23.22
C THR A 4 0.61 3.39 -21.70
N ILE A 5 0.13 2.23 -21.26
CA ILE A 5 0.27 1.81 -19.87
C ILE A 5 1.56 0.99 -19.79
N THR A 6 2.54 1.49 -19.04
CA THR A 6 3.79 0.76 -18.81
C THR A 6 3.75 0.21 -17.39
N GLU A 7 3.64 -1.11 -17.27
CA GLU A 7 3.95 -1.77 -16.01
C GLU A 7 5.46 -1.66 -15.78
N LEU A 8 5.85 -0.96 -14.72
CA LEU A 8 7.26 -0.71 -14.42
C LEU A 8 7.87 -1.86 -13.62
N CYS A 9 7.07 -2.50 -12.76
CA CYS A 9 7.54 -3.62 -11.96
C CYS A 9 6.40 -4.43 -11.33
N CYS A 10 6.61 -5.74 -11.24
CA CYS A 10 5.85 -6.66 -10.39
C CYS A 10 6.85 -7.41 -9.49
N LEU A 11 6.83 -7.15 -8.19
CA LEU A 11 7.70 -7.81 -7.22
C LEU A 11 6.89 -8.64 -6.23
N ASP A 12 7.35 -9.84 -5.92
CA ASP A 12 6.78 -10.69 -4.88
C ASP A 12 7.54 -10.55 -3.54
N LEU A 13 7.15 -9.60 -2.72
CA LEU A 13 7.81 -9.27 -1.46
C LEU A 13 7.21 -10.06 -0.29
N THR A 14 8.03 -10.80 0.45
CA THR A 14 7.58 -11.34 1.74
C THR A 14 7.73 -10.26 2.79
N VAL A 15 6.63 -9.85 3.40
CA VAL A 15 6.62 -8.85 4.47
C VAL A 15 6.17 -9.49 5.76
N GLN A 16 6.64 -8.94 6.86
CA GLN A 16 6.14 -9.30 8.18
C GLN A 16 5.03 -8.33 8.54
N LEU A 17 3.80 -8.82 8.57
CA LEU A 17 2.67 -8.04 9.04
C LEU A 17 2.71 -8.06 10.56
N LEU A 18 2.94 -6.89 11.13
CA LEU A 18 2.78 -6.69 12.56
C LEU A 18 1.28 -6.55 12.86
N PRO A 19 0.84 -7.12 13.98
CA PRO A 19 -0.55 -6.98 14.40
C PRO A 19 -0.91 -5.51 14.62
N GLY A 20 -2.08 -5.11 14.13
CA GLY A 20 -2.67 -3.83 14.46
C GLY A 20 -2.84 -3.74 15.97
N GLN A 21 -2.44 -2.61 16.56
CA GLN A 21 -2.57 -2.33 18.00
C GLN A 21 -4.06 -2.28 18.40
N ILE A 22 -4.72 -3.43 18.56
CA ILE A 22 -6.06 -3.54 19.12
C ILE A 22 -6.08 -4.62 20.20
N ASP A 23 -5.84 -4.16 21.42
CA ASP A 23 -5.98 -4.90 22.68
C ASP A 23 -5.05 -6.12 22.89
N ALA A 24 -4.57 -6.26 24.11
CA ALA A 24 -3.47 -7.14 24.50
C ALA A 24 -3.86 -8.63 24.48
N GLY A 25 -3.93 -9.22 23.29
CA GLY A 25 -3.93 -10.66 23.08
C GLY A 25 -2.80 -11.03 22.14
N ASP A 26 -1.93 -11.95 22.55
CA ASP A 26 -0.78 -12.51 21.83
C ASP A 26 -1.00 -12.51 20.30
N SER A 27 -0.52 -11.46 19.63
CA SER A 27 -0.79 -11.27 18.22
C SER A 27 0.52 -11.53 17.50
N VAL A 28 0.62 -12.74 16.96
CA VAL A 28 1.83 -13.23 16.31
C VAL A 28 2.06 -12.46 15.01
N ALA A 29 3.27 -11.94 14.82
CA ALA A 29 3.66 -11.35 13.55
C ALA A 29 3.58 -12.44 12.47
N GLN A 30 2.77 -12.22 11.43
CA GLN A 30 2.58 -13.20 10.36
C GLN A 30 3.43 -12.81 9.16
N ASN A 31 4.27 -13.73 8.67
CA ASN A 31 4.95 -13.58 7.40
C ASN A 31 3.94 -13.81 6.27
N ARG A 32 3.70 -12.79 5.46
CA ARG A 32 2.80 -12.85 4.30
C ARG A 32 3.56 -12.52 3.02
N LYS A 33 3.23 -13.24 1.94
CA LYS A 33 3.81 -13.01 0.63
C LYS A 33 2.91 -12.04 -0.14
N LEU A 34 3.30 -10.78 -0.15
CA LEU A 34 2.60 -9.72 -0.84
C LEU A 34 3.22 -9.47 -2.22
N VAL A 35 2.36 -9.25 -3.21
CA VAL A 35 2.75 -8.89 -4.56
C VAL A 35 2.55 -7.39 -4.72
N PHE A 36 3.64 -6.67 -5.00
CA PHE A 36 3.67 -5.25 -5.29
C PHE A 36 3.69 -5.05 -6.80
N THR A 37 2.63 -4.49 -7.34
CA THR A 37 2.54 -4.05 -8.74
C THR A 37 2.67 -2.54 -8.81
N ILE A 38 3.66 -2.05 -9.55
CA ILE A 38 3.93 -0.63 -9.75
C ILE A 38 3.69 -0.31 -11.23
N THR A 39 2.71 0.55 -11.48
CA THR A 39 2.26 0.88 -12.84
C THR A 39 2.37 2.38 -13.07
N LEU A 40 3.02 2.79 -14.16
CA LEU A 40 3.06 4.17 -14.62
C LEU A 40 2.23 4.30 -15.90
N THR A 41 1.20 5.13 -15.84
CA THR A 41 0.32 5.40 -16.97
C THR A 41 0.76 6.69 -17.64
N ILE A 42 1.09 6.62 -18.94
CA ILE A 42 1.44 7.78 -19.76
C ILE A 42 0.52 7.81 -20.95
N ALA A 43 -0.39 8.77 -20.97
CA ALA A 43 -1.35 8.93 -22.05
C ALA A 43 -1.40 10.39 -22.51
N PRO A 44 -1.56 10.63 -23.83
CA PRO A 44 -1.41 11.97 -24.41
C PRO A 44 -2.47 12.98 -23.95
N ASN A 45 -3.61 12.51 -23.44
CA ASN A 45 -4.75 13.34 -23.02
C ASN A 45 -5.17 13.12 -21.55
N LEU A 46 -4.39 12.35 -20.79
CA LEU A 46 -4.69 12.06 -19.38
C LEU A 46 -3.50 12.46 -18.52
N PRO A 47 -3.74 12.87 -17.26
CA PRO A 47 -2.66 13.09 -16.32
C PRO A 47 -1.84 11.81 -16.18
N GLN A 48 -0.52 11.94 -16.19
CA GLN A 48 0.35 10.81 -15.87
C GLN A 48 0.08 10.37 -14.44
N THR A 49 -0.08 9.07 -14.22
CA THR A 49 -0.36 8.53 -12.89
C THR A 49 0.59 7.39 -12.57
N LEU A 50 1.08 7.39 -11.33
CA LEU A 50 1.82 6.29 -10.76
C LEU A 50 0.91 5.60 -9.75
N CYS A 51 0.67 4.31 -9.94
CA CYS A 51 -0.11 3.48 -9.04
C CYS A 51 0.76 2.38 -8.43
N VAL A 52 0.62 2.17 -7.13
CA VAL A 52 1.18 1.06 -6.38
C VAL A 52 0.02 0.23 -5.87
N ARG A 53 -0.03 -1.03 -6.29
CA ARG A 53 -1.01 -2.01 -5.87
C ARG A 53 -0.33 -3.11 -5.09
N ILE A 54 -0.90 -3.47 -3.95
CA ILE A 54 -0.42 -4.54 -3.08
C ILE A 54 -1.54 -5.57 -2.98
N THR A 55 -1.22 -6.81 -3.34
CA THR A 55 -2.12 -7.96 -3.22
C THR A 55 -1.46 -9.06 -2.43
N ASP A 56 -2.23 -9.96 -1.81
CA ASP A 56 -1.69 -11.17 -1.20
C ASP A 56 -1.94 -12.39 -2.11
N ALA A 57 -0.98 -13.31 -2.17
CA ALA A 57 -1.09 -14.50 -3.03
C ALA A 57 -2.02 -15.58 -2.44
N ASP A 58 -2.16 -15.61 -1.12
CA ASP A 58 -2.99 -16.56 -0.37
C ASP A 58 -4.36 -15.97 -0.03
N ASP A 59 -4.45 -14.64 0.10
CA ASP A 59 -5.68 -13.91 0.37
C ASP A 59 -6.04 -12.89 -0.74
N PRO A 60 -7.00 -13.20 -1.64
CA PRO A 60 -7.39 -12.29 -2.71
C PRO A 60 -8.21 -11.07 -2.21
N GLN A 61 -8.60 -11.00 -0.93
CA GLN A 61 -9.29 -9.85 -0.34
C GLN A 61 -8.31 -8.76 0.09
N VAL A 62 -7.04 -9.11 0.33
CA VAL A 62 -5.97 -8.13 0.53
C VAL A 62 -5.71 -7.40 -0.79
N LEU A 63 -6.26 -6.19 -0.89
CA LEU A 63 -6.03 -5.27 -1.99
C LEU A 63 -5.85 -3.86 -1.45
N LEU A 64 -4.63 -3.35 -1.50
CA LEU A 64 -4.34 -1.95 -1.21
C LEU A 64 -3.86 -1.29 -2.50
N THR A 65 -4.51 -0.20 -2.90
CA THR A 65 -4.09 0.56 -4.07
C THR A 65 -3.93 2.01 -3.69
N SER A 66 -2.77 2.57 -4.02
CA SER A 66 -2.50 4.00 -3.90
C SER A 66 -2.03 4.53 -5.25
N CYS A 67 -2.64 5.61 -5.71
CA CYS A 67 -2.29 6.24 -6.97
C CYS A 67 -2.02 7.73 -6.74
N VAL A 68 -0.98 8.24 -7.39
CA VAL A 68 -0.62 9.67 -7.38
C VAL A 68 -0.48 10.15 -8.82
N SER A 69 -1.08 11.28 -9.13
CA SER A 69 -0.91 11.92 -10.43
C SER A 69 0.35 12.80 -10.43
N ALA A 70 0.90 13.07 -11.62
CA ALA A 70 2.01 14.01 -11.76
C ALA A 70 1.67 15.43 -11.24
N ALA A 71 0.39 15.81 -11.27
CA ALA A 71 -0.08 17.11 -10.77
C ALA A 71 -0.12 17.15 -9.23
N ASP A 72 -0.39 16.02 -8.58
CA ASP A 72 -0.46 15.91 -7.11
C ASP A 72 0.90 15.58 -6.48
N TYR A 73 1.85 15.08 -7.27
CA TYR A 73 3.18 14.71 -6.81
C TYR A 73 3.94 15.83 -6.06
N PRO A 74 3.88 17.12 -6.43
CA PRO A 74 4.56 18.19 -5.68
C PRO A 74 4.11 18.25 -4.20
N GLY A 75 2.82 18.02 -3.93
CA GLY A 75 2.29 17.95 -2.58
C GLY A 75 2.82 16.75 -1.81
N LEU A 76 2.84 15.58 -2.44
CA LEU A 76 3.43 14.36 -1.88
C LEU A 76 4.93 14.53 -1.60
N LYS A 77 5.66 15.12 -2.56
CA LYS A 77 7.11 15.40 -2.50
C LYS A 77 7.43 16.25 -1.28
N ALA A 78 6.67 17.33 -1.07
CA ALA A 78 6.84 18.19 0.10
C ALA A 78 6.46 17.48 1.41
N ALA A 79 5.32 16.79 1.45
CA ALA A 79 4.82 16.13 2.66
C ALA A 79 5.76 15.03 3.18
N GLN A 80 6.44 14.32 2.28
CA GLN A 80 7.37 13.24 2.62
C GLN A 80 8.85 13.65 2.54
N GLY A 81 9.15 14.91 2.22
CA GLY A 81 10.53 15.39 2.05
C GLY A 81 11.29 14.67 0.93
N LEU A 82 10.60 14.22 -0.11
CA LEU A 82 11.23 13.53 -1.23
C LEU A 82 12.09 14.51 -2.05
N LEU A 83 13.31 14.12 -2.35
CA LEU A 83 14.24 14.94 -3.12
C LEU A 83 14.20 14.64 -4.64
N VAL A 84 13.44 13.63 -5.04
CA VAL A 84 13.39 13.11 -6.41
C VAL A 84 12.17 13.62 -7.18
N ASP A 85 12.25 13.66 -8.50
CA ASP A 85 11.14 14.05 -9.37
C ASP A 85 10.22 12.87 -9.70
N PHE A 86 9.01 13.18 -10.18
CA PHE A 86 7.96 12.18 -10.42
C PHE A 86 8.40 11.02 -11.32
N GLN A 87 9.20 11.30 -12.36
CA GLN A 87 9.68 10.27 -13.29
C GLN A 87 10.73 9.33 -12.67
N SER A 88 11.52 9.83 -11.73
CA SER A 88 12.57 9.05 -11.06
C SER A 88 12.04 8.31 -9.83
N PHE A 89 11.04 8.88 -9.16
CA PHE A 89 10.41 8.32 -7.97
C PHE A 89 10.07 6.82 -8.05
N PRO A 90 9.40 6.30 -9.11
CA PRO A 90 9.08 4.88 -9.16
C PRO A 90 10.32 3.98 -9.17
N GLN A 91 11.41 4.40 -9.81
CA GLN A 91 12.66 3.63 -9.80
C GLN A 91 13.25 3.55 -8.38
N TYR A 92 13.27 4.66 -7.65
CA TYR A 92 13.73 4.67 -6.26
C TYR A 92 12.84 3.81 -5.36
N LEU A 93 11.53 3.84 -5.57
CA LEU A 93 10.60 2.97 -4.85
C LEU A 93 10.89 1.49 -5.12
N ILE A 94 11.11 1.11 -6.37
CA ILE A 94 11.48 -0.26 -6.76
C ILE A 94 12.80 -0.68 -6.08
N GLN A 95 13.82 0.17 -6.10
CA GLN A 95 15.11 -0.10 -5.44
C GLN A 95 14.97 -0.32 -3.92
N LEU A 96 14.12 0.48 -3.26
CA LEU A 96 13.83 0.31 -1.83
C LEU A 96 13.15 -1.04 -1.56
N LEU A 97 12.13 -1.39 -2.35
CA LEU A 97 11.42 -2.67 -2.19
C LEU A 97 12.36 -3.86 -2.45
N GLN A 98 13.19 -3.79 -3.49
CA GLN A 98 14.21 -4.82 -3.77
C GLN A 98 15.21 -4.96 -2.63
N SER A 99 15.65 -3.85 -2.03
CA SER A 99 16.55 -3.88 -0.87
C SER A 99 15.90 -4.58 0.32
N CYS A 100 14.62 -4.30 0.60
CA CYS A 100 13.88 -5.02 1.63
C CYS A 100 13.78 -6.52 1.33
N GLN A 101 13.60 -6.90 0.07
CA GLN A 101 13.51 -8.29 -0.35
C GLN A 101 14.83 -9.05 -0.14
N GLN A 102 15.97 -8.42 -0.47
CA GLN A 102 17.30 -9.01 -0.28
C GLN A 102 17.65 -9.23 1.19
N GLN A 103 17.11 -8.39 2.08
CA GLN A 103 17.29 -8.55 3.52
C GLN A 103 16.35 -9.58 4.15
N HIS A 104 15.42 -10.15 3.37
CA HIS A 104 14.52 -11.19 3.85
C HIS A 104 15.31 -12.44 4.28
N GLY A 105 15.05 -12.94 5.49
CA GLY A 105 15.75 -14.11 6.05
C GLY A 105 17.11 -13.82 6.67
N GLN A 106 17.56 -12.56 6.70
CA GLN A 106 18.74 -12.17 7.48
C GLN A 106 18.43 -12.23 8.98
N LEU A 107 19.42 -12.63 9.80
CA LEU A 107 19.30 -12.69 11.26
C LEU A 107 18.96 -11.32 11.89
N GLN A 108 19.32 -10.22 11.22
CA GLN A 108 19.02 -8.84 11.61
C GLN A 108 18.75 -8.00 10.35
N PRO A 109 17.51 -7.97 9.83
CA PRO A 109 17.18 -7.15 8.68
C PRO A 109 17.25 -5.66 9.06
N ARG A 110 17.98 -4.87 8.26
CA ARG A 110 18.19 -3.43 8.50
C ARG A 110 17.09 -2.56 7.87
N MET A 111 16.41 -3.11 6.87
CA MET A 111 15.26 -2.54 6.18
C MET A 111 14.14 -3.56 6.14
N GLY A 112 12.90 -3.07 6.23
CA GLY A 112 11.70 -3.87 6.13
C GLY A 112 10.52 -3.03 5.66
N VAL A 113 9.45 -3.69 5.24
CA VAL A 113 8.19 -3.04 4.88
C VAL A 113 7.18 -3.36 5.97
N MET A 114 6.55 -2.32 6.52
CA MET A 114 5.48 -2.43 7.50
C MET A 114 4.19 -1.89 6.87
N LEU A 115 3.13 -2.70 6.91
CA LEU A 115 1.78 -2.25 6.58
C LEU A 115 1.00 -2.13 7.89
N SER A 116 0.61 -0.91 8.23
CA SER A 116 -0.18 -0.61 9.42
C SER A 116 -1.56 -0.14 9.00
N GLY A 117 -2.59 -0.91 9.35
CA GLY A 117 -3.98 -0.49 9.24
C GLY A 117 -4.48 0.02 10.59
N CYS A 118 -5.11 1.19 10.62
CA CYS A 118 -5.97 1.55 11.75
C CYS A 118 -7.32 0.85 11.54
N GLY A 119 -7.39 -0.42 11.95
CA GLY A 119 -8.63 -1.19 11.93
C GLY A 119 -9.54 -0.76 13.07
N ALA A 120 -10.32 0.30 12.89
CA ALA A 120 -11.44 0.62 13.76
C ALA A 120 -12.70 0.85 12.93
N VAL A 121 -13.38 -0.24 12.56
CA VAL A 121 -14.85 -0.21 12.41
C VAL A 121 -15.53 -1.40 13.10
N PRO A 122 -15.40 -1.57 14.43
CA PRO A 122 -16.45 -2.24 15.18
C PRO A 122 -17.63 -1.26 15.30
N GLY A 123 -18.66 -1.38 14.45
CA GLY A 123 -19.94 -0.69 14.74
C GLY A 123 -20.85 -0.22 13.59
N LEU A 124 -20.82 -0.75 12.37
CA LEU A 124 -21.80 -0.37 11.33
C LEU A 124 -22.76 -1.50 10.91
N LEU A 125 -23.30 -2.24 11.88
CA LEU A 125 -24.44 -3.13 11.64
C LEU A 125 -25.28 -3.37 12.91
N GLY A 126 -26.51 -2.84 12.91
CA GLY A 126 -27.58 -3.04 13.92
C GLY A 126 -27.56 -1.98 15.03
N GLU A 127 -28.58 -1.15 15.27
CA GLU A 127 -30.01 -1.47 15.35
C GLU A 127 -30.89 -0.38 14.71
N THR A 128 -31.69 -0.79 13.74
CA THR A 128 -32.96 -0.14 13.42
C THR A 128 -34.06 -0.86 14.21
N ALA A 129 -34.61 -0.25 15.25
CA ALA A 129 -36.00 -0.46 15.73
C ALA A 129 -36.24 0.24 17.07
N GLY A 130 -37.39 0.95 17.21
CA GLY A 130 -37.97 1.22 18.52
C GLY A 130 -38.45 2.66 18.79
N HIS A 131 -39.34 3.21 17.98
CA HIS A 131 -40.53 3.89 18.55
C HIS A 131 -41.48 2.80 19.10
N PRO A 132 -42.43 3.01 20.05
CA PRO A 132 -42.80 4.18 20.90
C PRO A 132 -43.03 3.71 22.39
N PRO A 133 -43.95 4.20 23.27
CA PRO A 133 -44.60 5.51 23.50
C PRO A 133 -44.50 6.07 24.96
N GLN A 134 -44.87 7.36 25.11
CA GLN A 134 -45.53 8.07 26.24
C GLN A 134 -44.96 8.11 27.68
N SER A 135 -44.84 9.34 28.20
CA SER A 135 -45.73 9.89 29.24
C SER A 135 -45.89 11.41 29.07
#